data_AF-A0A962VYK3-F1
#
_entry.id   AF-A0A962VYK3-F1
#
_cell.length_a   1.000
_cell.length_b   1.000
_cell.length_c   1.000
_cell.angle_alpha   90.00
_cell.angle_beta   90.00
_cell.angle_gamma   90.00
#
_symmetry.space_group_name_H-M   'P 1'
#
loop_
_entity.id
_entity.type
_entity.pdbx_description
1 polymer ?
#
loop_
_entity_poly.entity_id
_entity_poly.type
_entity_poly.pdbx_seq_one_letter_code
_entity_poly.pdbx_strand_id
1 'polypeptide(L)'
;MTDHVGCGLSWLNGFNGQAMNAAYGFSVIGDGNDVGGSLYYCPDSSLAHELGHAMGSDHDRAHSVAQGAYPYAYGHGVEGVFGTIMSYINPRVGKFSNPNINCLGNQPCGIEDYADPDRSGRCQYGSAGSRR
;
A
#
# COMPACT_ATOMS: atom_id res chain seq x y z
N MET A 1 -15.74 -13.36 1.82
CA MET A 1 -15.61 -12.39 2.92
C MET A 1 -15.25 -13.19 4.15
N THR A 2 -13.99 -13.10 4.55
CA THR A 2 -13.50 -13.61 5.83
C THR A 2 -13.58 -12.46 6.84
N ASP A 3 -13.77 -12.80 8.10
CA ASP A 3 -14.13 -11.89 9.21
C ASP A 3 -13.23 -10.65 9.37
N HIS A 4 -13.80 -9.57 9.93
CA HIS A 4 -13.15 -8.27 10.15
C HIS A 4 -12.07 -8.37 11.24
N VAL A 5 -10.81 -8.49 10.83
CA VAL A 5 -9.63 -8.29 11.70
C VAL A 5 -8.90 -7.06 11.18
N GLY A 6 -9.18 -5.87 11.73
CA GLY A 6 -8.54 -4.62 11.29
C GLY A 6 -9.38 -3.36 11.49
N CYS A 7 -9.01 -2.29 10.79
CA CYS A 7 -9.64 -0.97 10.87
C CYS A 7 -10.51 -0.60 9.67
N GLY A 8 -10.80 -1.58 8.83
CA GLY A 8 -11.61 -1.42 7.65
C GLY A 8 -11.54 -2.66 6.77
N LEU A 9 -12.41 -2.69 5.77
CA LEU A 9 -12.47 -3.70 4.72
C LEU A 9 -12.90 -3.05 3.42
N SER A 10 -12.24 -3.46 2.34
CA SER A 10 -12.51 -2.96 0.99
C SER A 10 -12.22 -4.03 -0.05
N TRP A 11 -12.83 -3.91 -1.22
CA TRP A 11 -12.49 -4.75 -2.35
C TRP A 11 -11.24 -4.23 -3.05
N LEU A 12 -10.33 -5.12 -3.45
CA LEU A 12 -9.29 -4.78 -4.41
C LEU A 12 -9.90 -4.67 -5.81
N ASN A 13 -10.35 -3.47 -6.17
CA ASN A 13 -11.03 -3.25 -7.45
C ASN A 13 -10.03 -3.27 -8.61
N GLY A 14 -10.43 -3.85 -9.74
CA GLY A 14 -9.56 -4.01 -10.90
C GLY A 14 -8.35 -4.92 -10.68
N PHE A 15 -8.32 -5.75 -9.63
CA PHE A 15 -7.24 -6.71 -9.37
C PHE A 15 -6.82 -7.46 -10.65
N ASN A 16 -5.53 -7.77 -10.79
CA ASN A 16 -4.96 -8.40 -12.00
C ASN A 16 -5.28 -7.64 -13.30
N GLY A 17 -5.33 -6.30 -13.22
CA GLY A 17 -5.60 -5.43 -14.38
C GLY A 17 -7.00 -5.57 -14.97
N GLN A 18 -7.96 -6.08 -14.21
CA GLN A 18 -9.36 -6.12 -14.63
C GLN A 18 -9.96 -4.71 -14.68
N ALA A 19 -11.07 -4.57 -15.42
CA ALA A 19 -11.83 -3.33 -15.41
C ALA A 19 -12.42 -3.06 -14.01
N MET A 20 -12.44 -1.79 -13.62
CA MET A 20 -13.08 -1.37 -12.37
C MET A 20 -14.58 -1.67 -12.42
N ASN A 21 -15.11 -2.22 -11.34
CA ASN A 21 -16.53 -2.56 -11.21
C ASN A 21 -17.17 -1.73 -10.10
N ALA A 22 -18.28 -1.05 -10.42
CA ALA A 22 -19.03 -0.24 -9.45
C ALA A 22 -19.61 -1.09 -8.30
N ALA A 23 -19.88 -2.37 -8.53
CA ALA A 23 -20.34 -3.30 -7.48
C ALA A 23 -19.28 -3.53 -6.39
N TYR A 24 -18.01 -3.24 -6.68
CA TYR A 24 -16.88 -3.33 -5.73
C TYR A 24 -16.41 -1.96 -5.24
N GLY A 25 -17.05 -0.88 -5.68
CA GLY A 25 -16.67 0.50 -5.36
C GLY A 25 -17.19 0.98 -4.01
N PHE A 26 -17.10 0.16 -2.97
CA PHE A 26 -17.47 0.53 -1.61
C PHE A 26 -16.47 -0.03 -0.60
N SER A 27 -16.38 0.64 0.53
CA SER A 27 -15.48 0.29 1.63
C SER A 27 -16.19 0.49 2.96
N VAL A 28 -15.81 -0.30 3.96
CA VAL A 28 -16.25 -0.16 5.35
C VAL A 28 -15.04 0.22 6.18
N ILE A 29 -15.16 1.28 7.00
CA ILE A 29 -14.06 1.81 7.80
C ILE A 29 -14.48 1.74 9.27
N GLY A 30 -13.57 1.26 10.13
CA GLY A 30 -13.71 1.33 11.58
C GLY A 30 -13.29 2.70 12.10
N ASP A 31 -14.13 3.30 12.95
CA ASP A 31 -13.82 4.51 13.71
C ASP A 31 -13.64 4.15 15.19
N GLY A 32 -12.56 4.63 15.80
CA GLY A 32 -12.18 4.30 17.17
C GLY A 32 -11.39 3.00 17.28
N ASN A 33 -11.60 2.25 18.36
CA ASN A 33 -10.88 1.01 18.60
C ASN A 33 -11.51 -0.16 17.84
N ASP A 34 -10.69 -1.02 17.24
CA ASP A 34 -11.11 -2.32 16.73
C ASP A 34 -11.72 -3.15 17.87
N VAL A 35 -13.04 -3.31 17.81
CA VAL A 35 -13.83 -4.12 18.74
C VAL A 35 -13.86 -5.60 18.34
N GLY A 36 -13.28 -5.97 17.20
CA GLY A 36 -13.24 -7.31 16.63
C GLY A 36 -12.13 -8.22 17.17
N GLY A 37 -11.22 -7.72 18.01
CA GLY A 37 -10.31 -8.60 18.77
C GLY A 37 -8.95 -8.03 19.18
N SER A 38 -8.55 -6.85 18.70
CA SER A 38 -7.19 -6.33 18.98
C SER A 38 -7.12 -5.13 19.92
N LEU A 39 -8.24 -4.45 20.21
CA LEU A 39 -8.28 -3.13 20.86
C LEU A 39 -7.39 -2.07 20.17
N TYR A 40 -6.96 -2.33 18.93
CA TYR A 40 -6.11 -1.43 18.17
C TYR A 40 -6.91 -0.19 17.76
N TYR A 41 -6.36 1.01 18.02
CA TYR A 41 -7.01 2.25 17.59
C TYR A 41 -6.83 2.46 16.10
N CYS A 42 -7.94 2.68 15.41
CA CYS A 42 -7.96 2.90 13.99
C CYS A 42 -7.51 4.31 13.64
N PRO A 43 -6.35 4.47 12.95
CA PRO A 43 -5.88 5.78 12.56
C PRO A 43 -6.77 6.34 11.44
N ASP A 44 -6.82 7.66 11.30
CA ASP A 44 -7.51 8.35 10.20
C ASP A 44 -7.05 7.87 8.81
N SER A 45 -5.82 7.35 8.71
CA SER A 45 -5.30 6.76 7.47
C SER A 45 -6.04 5.49 7.04
N SER A 46 -6.85 4.87 7.89
CA SER A 46 -7.63 3.66 7.56
C SER A 46 -8.62 3.95 6.43
N LEU A 47 -9.28 5.11 6.45
CA LEU A 47 -10.13 5.54 5.34
C LEU A 47 -9.37 5.59 4.01
N ALA A 48 -8.19 6.22 4.02
CA ALA A 48 -7.37 6.32 2.83
C ALA A 48 -6.83 4.95 2.37
N HIS A 49 -6.52 4.05 3.31
CA HIS A 49 -6.09 2.68 3.02
C HIS A 49 -7.19 1.91 2.29
N GLU A 50 -8.40 1.90 2.85
CA GLU A 50 -9.52 1.17 2.25
C GLU A 50 -9.96 1.78 0.91
N LEU A 51 -9.90 3.10 0.78
CA LEU A 51 -10.11 3.77 -0.50
C LEU A 51 -9.05 3.38 -1.54
N GLY A 52 -7.80 3.17 -1.10
CA GLY A 52 -6.72 2.68 -1.96
C GLY A 52 -7.03 1.33 -2.60
N HIS A 53 -7.56 0.37 -1.84
CA HIS A 53 -8.04 -0.92 -2.36
C HIS A 53 -9.18 -0.73 -3.36
N ALA A 54 -10.17 0.11 -3.03
CA ALA A 54 -11.30 0.38 -3.92
C ALA A 54 -10.89 1.05 -5.24
N MET A 55 -9.74 1.74 -5.25
CA MET A 55 -9.10 2.32 -6.43
C MET A 55 -8.04 1.40 -7.07
N GLY A 56 -7.83 0.20 -6.51
CA GLY A 56 -7.02 -0.86 -7.10
C GLY A 56 -5.55 -0.89 -6.70
N SER A 57 -5.16 -0.25 -5.59
CA SER A 57 -3.83 -0.49 -5.00
C SER A 57 -3.90 -1.65 -4.02
N ASP A 58 -2.98 -2.61 -4.13
CA ASP A 58 -2.78 -3.64 -3.12
C ASP A 58 -1.76 -3.14 -2.07
N HIS A 59 -1.49 -3.96 -1.06
CA HIS A 59 -0.47 -3.71 -0.05
C HIS A 59 0.94 -3.60 -0.66
N ASP A 60 1.98 -3.40 0.14
CA ASP A 60 3.33 -3.55 -0.40
C ASP A 60 3.58 -4.97 -0.91
N ARG A 61 4.52 -5.11 -1.85
CA ARG A 61 4.75 -6.35 -2.59
C ARG A 61 5.07 -7.57 -1.71
N ALA A 62 5.61 -7.36 -0.51
CA ALA A 62 5.89 -8.46 0.42
C ALA A 62 4.62 -9.02 1.06
N HIS A 63 3.52 -8.26 1.04
CA HIS A 63 2.25 -8.59 1.68
C HIS A 63 1.05 -8.60 0.73
N SER A 64 1.26 -8.28 -0.55
CA SER A 64 0.21 -8.33 -1.57
C SER A 64 -0.27 -9.76 -1.80
N VAL A 65 -1.58 -9.91 -1.95
CA VAL A 65 -2.21 -11.22 -2.24
C VAL A 65 -2.56 -11.36 -3.72
N ALA A 66 -2.55 -10.26 -4.48
CA ALA A 66 -2.77 -10.23 -5.91
C ALA A 66 -1.96 -9.11 -6.58
N GLN A 67 -2.07 -9.00 -7.90
CA GLN A 67 -1.72 -7.75 -8.56
C GLN A 67 -2.86 -6.75 -8.37
N GLY A 68 -2.53 -5.49 -8.08
CA GLY A 68 -3.49 -4.40 -8.15
C GLY A 68 -4.02 -4.14 -9.58
N ALA A 69 -4.70 -3.00 -9.76
CA ALA A 69 -5.19 -2.56 -11.05
C ALA A 69 -4.09 -2.29 -12.07
N TYR A 70 -2.88 -1.97 -11.60
CA TYR A 70 -1.70 -1.77 -12.44
C TYR A 70 -0.51 -2.53 -11.86
N PRO A 71 0.50 -2.89 -12.68
CA PRO A 71 1.71 -3.57 -12.21
C PRO A 71 2.52 -2.81 -11.14
N TYR A 72 2.24 -1.53 -10.94
CA TYR A 72 2.88 -0.64 -9.96
C TYR A 72 1.94 -0.23 -8.81
N ALA A 73 0.69 -0.71 -8.78
CA ALA A 73 -0.32 -0.28 -7.83
C ALA A 73 -0.15 -0.99 -6.47
N TYR A 74 0.93 -0.65 -5.76
CA TYR A 74 1.32 -1.25 -4.48
C TYR A 74 1.73 -0.20 -3.45
N GLY A 75 1.67 -0.59 -2.18
CA GLY A 75 2.37 0.11 -1.11
C GLY A 75 3.89 0.09 -1.29
N HIS A 76 4.54 1.10 -0.76
CA HIS A 76 6.00 1.19 -0.64
C HIS A 76 6.41 1.63 0.76
N GLY A 77 7.58 1.18 1.21
CA GLY A 77 8.17 1.59 2.46
C GLY A 77 9.61 1.11 2.59
N VAL A 78 10.30 1.68 3.56
CA VAL A 78 11.62 1.27 4.01
C VAL A 78 11.52 1.00 5.51
N GLU A 79 11.80 -0.23 5.90
CA GLU A 79 11.69 -0.70 7.29
C GLU A 79 12.42 0.22 8.28
N GLY A 80 11.71 0.58 9.36
CA GLY A 80 12.22 1.51 10.38
C GLY A 80 12.35 2.97 9.94
N VAL A 81 12.01 3.31 8.68
CA VAL A 81 12.12 4.67 8.14
C VAL A 81 10.74 5.23 7.79
N PHE A 82 10.01 4.60 6.87
CA PHE A 82 8.65 5.01 6.52
C PHE A 82 7.87 3.88 5.83
N GLY A 83 6.53 3.92 5.92
CA GLY A 83 5.62 3.16 5.07
C GLY A 83 4.52 4.05 4.51
N THR A 84 4.23 3.97 3.21
CA THR A 84 3.10 4.65 2.56
C THR A 84 1.77 4.09 3.04
N ILE A 85 0.65 4.76 2.74
CA ILE A 85 -0.71 4.41 3.16
C ILE A 85 -1.09 2.94 2.89
N MET A 86 -0.56 2.31 1.83
CA MET A 86 -0.87 0.92 1.50
C MET A 86 0.14 -0.10 2.05
N SER A 87 1.29 0.31 2.56
CA SER A 87 2.31 -0.63 3.08
C SER A 87 2.00 -1.10 4.50
N TYR A 88 2.42 -2.28 4.94
CA TYR A 88 2.41 -2.67 6.36
C TYR A 88 3.61 -2.16 7.16
N ILE A 89 4.57 -1.50 6.51
CA ILE A 89 5.77 -0.96 7.13
C ILE A 89 5.44 0.27 8.01
N ASN A 90 6.13 0.38 9.14
CA ASN A 90 6.00 1.49 10.09
C ASN A 90 7.35 2.20 10.31
N PRO A 91 7.40 3.53 10.56
CA PRO A 91 6.29 4.47 10.77
C PRO A 91 5.51 4.82 9.50
N ARG A 92 4.18 4.83 9.57
CA ARG A 92 3.34 5.20 8.43
C ARG A 92 3.42 6.70 8.11
N VAL A 93 3.44 7.04 6.83
CA VAL A 93 3.28 8.40 6.30
C VAL A 93 1.98 8.52 5.51
N GLY A 94 1.33 9.68 5.61
CA GLY A 94 0.07 9.99 4.91
C GLY A 94 0.24 10.25 3.41
N LYS A 95 0.93 9.36 2.70
CA LYS A 95 1.18 9.43 1.25
C LYS A 95 0.92 8.07 0.61
N PHE A 96 0.29 8.07 -0.57
CA PHE A 96 0.30 6.91 -1.46
C PHE A 96 1.66 6.79 -2.14
N SER A 97 2.00 5.58 -2.62
CA SER A 97 3.30 5.38 -3.25
C SER A 97 3.39 6.14 -4.57
N ASN A 98 4.50 6.85 -4.77
CA ASN A 98 4.82 7.58 -5.99
C ASN A 98 6.33 7.85 -6.03
N PRO A 99 7.08 7.28 -7.00
CA PRO A 99 8.53 7.46 -7.08
C PRO A 99 8.96 8.91 -7.37
N ASN A 100 8.06 9.76 -7.90
CA ASN A 100 8.35 11.14 -8.28
C ASN A 100 8.27 12.13 -7.10
N ILE A 101 7.90 11.67 -5.91
CA ILE A 101 7.84 12.52 -4.71
C ILE A 101 8.68 11.89 -3.60
N ASN A 102 9.06 12.71 -2.62
CA ASN A 102 9.75 12.21 -1.44
C ASN A 102 8.74 11.85 -0.35
N CYS A 103 8.97 10.73 0.35
CA CYS A 103 8.15 10.29 1.47
C CYS A 103 8.65 10.94 2.78
N LEU A 104 9.84 10.54 3.24
CA LEU A 104 10.53 11.07 4.40
C LEU A 104 11.96 11.51 4.02
N GLY A 105 12.31 12.76 4.33
CA GLY A 105 13.56 13.36 3.89
C GLY A 105 13.69 13.36 2.36
N ASN A 106 14.82 12.85 1.85
CA ASN A 106 15.09 12.71 0.42
C ASN A 106 14.86 11.28 -0.10
N GLN A 107 14.16 10.43 0.66
CA GLN A 107 13.83 9.07 0.20
C GLN A 107 12.64 9.11 -0.76
N PRO A 108 12.74 8.50 -1.95
CA PRO A 108 11.64 8.43 -2.89
C PRO A 108 10.47 7.65 -2.27
N CYS A 109 9.26 8.08 -2.60
CA CYS A 109 8.03 7.55 -2.00
C CYS A 109 7.48 6.36 -2.79
N GLY A 110 8.31 5.68 -3.57
CA GLY A 110 7.92 4.58 -4.44
C GLY A 110 9.13 4.06 -5.20
N ILE A 111 8.93 2.98 -5.93
CA ILE A 111 9.93 2.42 -6.85
C ILE A 111 9.41 2.66 -8.27
N GLU A 112 10.29 3.06 -9.19
CA GLU A 112 9.94 3.10 -10.60
C GLU A 112 9.80 1.66 -11.14
N ASP A 113 8.59 1.28 -11.51
CA ASP A 113 8.32 -0.01 -12.15
C ASP A 113 8.43 0.15 -13.68
N TYR A 114 9.67 0.12 -14.19
CA TYR A 114 9.91 -0.15 -15.61
C TYR A 114 9.74 -1.65 -15.86
N ALA A 115 8.52 -2.18 -15.84
CA ALA A 115 8.15 -3.48 -16.40
C ALA A 115 9.14 -4.65 -16.15
N ASP A 116 9.72 -4.77 -14.96
CA ASP A 116 10.73 -5.79 -14.64
C ASP A 116 10.37 -6.51 -13.32
N PRO A 117 9.72 -7.69 -13.39
CA PRO A 117 9.23 -8.40 -12.20
C PRO A 117 10.35 -8.92 -11.27
N ASP A 118 11.61 -8.81 -11.67
CA ASP A 118 12.76 -9.38 -10.95
C ASP A 118 13.56 -8.35 -10.12
N ARG A 119 13.16 -7.07 -10.14
CA ARG A 119 13.91 -5.98 -9.46
C ARG A 119 13.30 -5.48 -8.15
N SER A 120 12.06 -5.83 -7.82
CA SER A 120 11.44 -5.42 -6.55
C SER A 120 11.80 -6.33 -5.36
N GLY A 121 12.51 -7.44 -5.59
CA GLY A 121 12.82 -8.46 -4.56
C GLY A 121 14.14 -8.28 -3.83
N ARG A 122 14.89 -7.20 -4.08
CA ARG A 122 16.10 -6.90 -3.31
C ARG A 122 15.96 -5.54 -2.65
N CYS A 123 15.75 -5.55 -1.34
CA CYS A 123 16.50 -4.65 -0.48
C CYS A 123 17.89 -4.46 -1.10
N GLN A 124 18.17 -3.28 -1.65
CA GLN A 124 19.50 -2.90 -2.11
C GLN A 124 20.38 -2.78 -0.87
N TYR A 125 20.83 -3.93 -0.38
CA TYR A 125 22.06 -3.99 0.40
C TYR A 125 23.20 -3.80 -0.61
N GLY A 126 23.71 -2.57 -0.74
CA GLY A 126 25.04 -2.35 -1.31
C GLY A 126 25.17 -1.31 -2.43
N SER A 127 25.93 -0.26 -2.08
CA SER A 127 26.79 0.61 -2.90
C SER A 127 26.18 1.44 -4.04
N ALA A 128 26.14 2.75 -3.80
CA ALA A 128 26.90 3.78 -4.51
C ALA A 128 27.05 3.64 -6.04
N GLY A 129 26.51 4.62 -6.77
CA GLY A 129 26.83 4.79 -8.18
C GLY A 129 26.18 6.02 -8.79
N SER A 130 26.80 7.19 -8.55
CA SER A 130 26.61 8.43 -9.32
C SER A 130 26.53 8.12 -10.82
N ARG A 131 25.52 8.65 -11.51
CA ARG A 131 25.56 8.80 -12.96
C ARG A 131 25.19 10.23 -13.33
N ARG A 132 26.20 10.85 -13.93
CA ARG A 132 26.10 12.01 -14.83
C ARG A 132 25.30 11.63 -16.07
#